data_AF-E2BX88-F1
#
_entry.id   AF-E2BX88-F1
#
_cell.length_a   1.000
_cell.length_b   1.000
_cell.length_c   1.000
_cell.angle_alpha   90.00
_cell.angle_beta   90.00
_cell.angle_gamma   90.00
#
_symmetry.space_group_name_H-M   'P 1'
#
loop_
_entity.id
_entity.type
_entity.pdbx_description
1 polymer ?
#
loop_
_entity_poly.entity_id
_entity_poly.type
_entity_poly.pdbx_seq_one_letter_code
_entity_poly.pdbx_strand_id
1 'polypeptide(L)'
;MSSKRPASDQKGTFVDSEDVSVMEVDLDPSMKIDEGAKSAENIKNAENIGNVTIDVSENLMDLLRLTTNIMINVIKNENLTKSDALLRQTEANMNKLFQFLHLGSSQNIKPDDSTILAQAYLNISTVYHNLNSKREKIYIAEAYLTRCIKLLKDKKVDRKTIMILISANFELGHIWYKLDNQEKSKKYYYEILQLYTLYTQGKDDYPVPVYIPSIIDINARCYFSNLDTLYWQALHDLSTLFNKANISVIENEIVVTHLHNLLAKYLKRMPSSMGRIKWVKHTIELAKLLLAYDRFVEAKNHIAAAAFAVRQFYDEEFEKIDISTFSEKMNALNNQYIYEYNRINLCWASYGVTLLCASIRRLFTQNNIREDESHETDFRQSESGNDSATQPTKLLFIDLEEELREFTAIDRDTIENCHTLAHCKWKAYESIKLFLKRKAI
;
A
#
# COMPACT_ATOMS: atom_id res chain seq x y z
N MET A 1 36.99 -22.66 66.16
CA MET A 1 36.95 -22.79 64.68
C MET A 1 35.49 -23.07 64.32
N SER A 2 34.75 -22.21 63.60
CA SER A 2 34.90 -21.77 62.18
C SER A 2 34.61 -22.93 61.21
N SER A 3 33.76 -22.86 60.17
CA SER A 3 32.95 -21.78 59.51
C SER A 3 31.71 -22.44 58.86
N LYS A 4 30.60 -21.83 58.39
CA LYS A 4 30.17 -20.46 57.95
C LYS A 4 29.23 -19.78 58.98
N ARG A 5 28.71 -18.55 58.88
CA ARG A 5 28.35 -17.54 57.82
C ARG A 5 26.93 -17.65 57.21
N PRO A 6 26.27 -16.52 56.83
CA PRO A 6 24.83 -16.32 57.10
C PRO A 6 23.98 -15.95 55.85
N ALA A 7 22.71 -15.58 56.08
CA ALA A 7 21.74 -15.11 55.09
C ALA A 7 21.86 -13.61 54.76
N SER A 8 21.22 -13.20 53.66
CA SER A 8 20.83 -11.82 53.35
C SER A 8 19.64 -11.82 52.37
N ASP A 9 18.58 -11.07 52.68
CA ASP A 9 17.42 -10.89 51.79
C ASP A 9 17.75 -10.12 50.51
N GLN A 10 16.96 -10.33 49.46
CA GLN A 10 16.30 -9.23 48.76
C GLN A 10 15.10 -9.70 47.91
N LYS A 11 14.07 -8.86 47.82
CA LYS A 11 12.90 -9.08 46.96
C LYS A 11 13.25 -8.71 45.52
N GLY A 12 13.03 -9.61 44.57
CA GLY A 12 12.94 -9.30 43.13
C GLY A 12 11.48 -9.31 42.69
N THR A 13 11.06 -8.30 41.93
CA THR A 13 9.68 -8.18 41.42
C THR A 13 9.46 -8.98 40.14
N PHE A 14 8.22 -9.39 39.91
CA PHE A 14 7.73 -9.85 38.61
C PHE A 14 8.05 -8.81 37.51
N VAL A 15 8.50 -9.29 36.35
CA VAL A 15 8.54 -8.54 35.10
C VAL A 15 8.20 -9.54 33.99
N ASP A 16 7.02 -9.40 33.40
CA ASP A 16 6.64 -10.18 32.22
C ASP A 16 7.42 -9.69 31.00
N SER A 17 8.06 -10.62 30.28
CA SER A 17 8.82 -10.33 29.06
C SER A 17 8.01 -10.71 27.83
N GLU A 18 7.05 -9.86 27.45
CA GLU A 18 6.50 -9.88 26.10
C GLU A 18 7.53 -9.29 25.12
N ASP A 19 8.27 -10.16 24.43
CA ASP A 19 9.09 -9.78 23.29
C ASP A 19 8.21 -9.32 22.13
N VAL A 20 7.87 -8.02 22.13
CA VAL A 20 7.19 -7.35 21.02
C VAL A 20 8.14 -7.34 19.82
N SER A 21 7.97 -8.34 18.95
CA SER A 21 8.69 -8.45 17.69
C SER A 21 8.56 -7.16 16.89
N VAL A 22 9.67 -6.44 16.74
CA VAL A 22 9.75 -5.23 15.92
C VAL A 22 9.56 -5.64 14.47
N MET A 23 8.43 -5.24 13.87
CA MET A 23 8.27 -5.32 12.42
C MET A 23 9.22 -4.31 11.77
N GLU A 24 10.34 -4.81 11.23
CA GLU A 24 11.15 -4.06 10.27
C GLU A 24 10.28 -3.76 9.04
N VAL A 25 9.96 -2.48 8.84
CA VAL A 25 9.25 -2.03 7.64
C VAL A 25 10.25 -1.97 6.49
N ASP A 26 10.42 -3.10 5.83
CA ASP A 26 11.29 -3.28 4.67
C ASP A 26 10.80 -2.40 3.51
N LEU A 27 11.39 -1.20 3.39
CA LEU A 27 11.25 -0.32 2.24
C LEU A 27 12.05 -0.90 1.07
N ASP A 28 11.45 -1.90 0.42
CA ASP A 28 11.97 -2.66 -0.74
C ASP A 28 12.84 -1.81 -1.69
N PRO A 29 14.18 -1.93 -1.63
CA PRO A 29 15.09 -1.13 -2.44
C PRO A 29 15.12 -1.54 -3.92
N SER A 30 14.37 -2.59 -4.31
CA SER A 30 14.47 -3.19 -5.65
C SER A 30 13.64 -2.49 -6.73
N MET A 31 12.84 -1.47 -6.40
CA MET A 31 12.10 -0.65 -7.39
C MET A 31 12.98 0.30 -8.23
N LYS A 32 14.02 -0.24 -8.87
CA LYS A 32 14.48 0.29 -10.16
C LYS A 32 13.45 -0.07 -11.23
N ILE A 33 12.53 0.86 -11.49
CA ILE A 33 11.54 0.71 -12.57
C ILE A 33 12.30 0.66 -13.90
N ASP A 34 12.18 -0.47 -14.61
CA ASP A 34 12.73 -0.66 -15.95
C ASP A 34 12.05 0.28 -16.97
N GLU A 35 12.85 0.98 -17.76
CA GLU A 35 12.37 2.03 -18.68
C GLU A 35 11.56 1.48 -19.87
N GLY A 36 11.58 0.16 -20.09
CA GLY A 36 10.83 -0.50 -21.17
C GLY A 36 9.31 -0.60 -20.99
N ALA A 37 8.79 -0.52 -19.76
CA ALA A 37 7.42 -0.93 -19.44
C ALA A 37 6.34 0.17 -19.66
N LYS A 38 6.18 0.66 -20.89
CA LYS A 38 5.08 1.57 -21.27
C LYS A 38 3.73 0.84 -21.30
N SER A 39 2.98 0.86 -20.20
CA SER A 39 1.59 0.38 -20.18
C SER A 39 0.69 1.24 -21.08
N ALA A 40 -0.40 0.65 -21.60
CA ALA A 40 -1.41 1.39 -22.38
C ALA A 40 -2.08 2.53 -21.57
N GLU A 41 -2.13 2.39 -20.24
CA GLU A 41 -2.62 3.43 -19.33
C GLU A 41 -1.66 4.63 -19.30
N ASN A 42 -0.35 4.39 -19.26
CA ASN A 42 0.67 5.46 -19.36
C ASN A 42 0.62 6.20 -20.71
N ILE A 43 0.24 5.52 -21.80
CA ILE A 43 0.07 6.13 -23.12
C ILE A 43 -1.17 7.03 -23.15
N LYS A 44 -2.34 6.53 -22.73
CA LYS A 44 -3.58 7.33 -22.65
C LYS A 44 -3.47 8.52 -21.67
N ASN A 45 -2.67 8.38 -20.62
CA ASN A 45 -2.36 9.47 -19.70
C ASN A 45 -1.47 10.53 -20.37
N ALA A 46 -0.46 10.12 -21.15
CA ALA A 46 0.39 11.05 -21.90
C ALA A 46 -0.39 11.85 -22.95
N GLU A 47 -1.32 11.22 -23.68
CA GLU A 47 -2.20 11.89 -24.65
C GLU A 47 -3.12 12.93 -23.98
N ASN A 48 -3.66 12.64 -22.80
CA ASN A 48 -4.47 13.60 -22.04
C ASN A 48 -3.68 14.77 -21.43
N ILE A 49 -2.38 14.57 -21.13
CA ILE A 49 -1.51 15.63 -20.60
C ILE A 49 -1.25 16.73 -21.65
N GLY A 50 -1.20 16.38 -22.94
CA GLY A 50 -0.85 17.29 -24.03
C GLY A 50 -1.75 18.54 -24.18
N ASN A 51 -2.98 18.50 -23.64
CA ASN A 51 -3.95 19.60 -23.70
C ASN A 51 -4.12 20.36 -22.37
N VAL A 52 -3.25 20.16 -21.37
CA VAL A 52 -3.35 20.85 -20.07
C VAL A 52 -2.53 22.12 -20.05
N THR A 53 -3.16 23.25 -20.39
CA THR A 53 -2.57 24.58 -20.16
C THR A 53 -2.50 24.90 -18.66
N ILE A 54 -1.35 25.42 -18.24
CA ILE A 54 -1.09 25.88 -16.88
C ILE A 54 -0.57 27.31 -16.95
N ASP A 55 -1.26 28.21 -16.25
CA ASP A 55 -0.94 29.64 -16.23
C ASP A 55 -0.29 30.00 -14.90
N VAL A 56 1.02 30.25 -14.99
CA VAL A 56 1.97 30.35 -13.88
C VAL A 56 2.99 31.45 -14.15
N SER A 57 3.51 32.05 -13.09
CA SER A 57 4.57 33.05 -13.11
C SER A 57 5.94 32.40 -13.32
N GLU A 58 6.80 32.99 -14.16
CA GLU A 58 8.09 32.40 -14.58
C GLU A 58 8.99 32.02 -13.39
N ASN A 59 9.06 32.91 -12.39
CA ASN A 59 9.79 32.69 -11.13
C ASN A 59 9.31 31.48 -10.31
N LEU A 60 8.05 31.05 -10.45
CA LEU A 60 7.49 29.86 -9.82
C LEU A 60 7.79 28.59 -10.62
N MET A 61 7.92 28.69 -11.96
CA MET A 61 8.42 27.58 -12.78
C MET A 61 9.90 27.31 -12.54
N ASP A 62 10.73 28.35 -12.37
CA ASP A 62 12.13 28.19 -11.97
C ASP A 62 12.26 27.55 -10.58
N LEU A 63 11.43 27.99 -9.62
CA LEU A 63 11.35 27.35 -8.31
C LEU A 63 10.94 25.87 -8.40
N LEU A 64 9.97 25.53 -9.26
CA LEU A 64 9.53 24.15 -9.44
C LEU A 64 10.65 23.29 -10.05
N ARG A 65 11.37 23.81 -11.07
CA ARG A 65 12.55 23.14 -11.64
C ARG A 65 13.63 22.91 -10.59
N LEU A 66 13.96 23.93 -9.80
CA LEU A 66 14.96 23.87 -8.75
C LEU A 66 14.60 22.86 -7.66
N THR A 67 13.40 22.95 -7.08
CA THR A 67 12.96 22.05 -6.01
C THR A 67 12.82 20.60 -6.47
N THR A 68 12.35 20.36 -7.70
CA THR A 68 12.25 19.01 -8.29
C THR A 68 13.64 18.39 -8.48
N ASN A 69 14.62 19.15 -8.97
CA ASN A 69 16.00 18.68 -9.11
C ASN A 69 16.65 18.36 -7.76
N ILE A 70 16.46 19.22 -6.74
CA ILE A 70 16.99 18.95 -5.38
C ILE A 70 16.36 17.66 -4.82
N MET A 71 15.05 17.47 -4.97
CA MET A 71 14.35 16.26 -4.54
C MET A 71 14.87 14.99 -5.21
N ILE A 72 15.00 14.98 -6.55
CA ILE A 72 15.51 13.81 -7.28
C ILE A 72 16.94 13.47 -6.87
N ASN A 73 17.82 14.47 -6.72
CA ASN A 73 19.20 14.24 -6.32
C ASN A 73 19.28 13.62 -4.92
N VAL A 74 18.48 14.09 -3.96
CA VAL A 74 18.41 13.54 -2.60
C VAL A 74 17.87 12.11 -2.60
N ILE A 75 16.81 11.81 -3.37
CA ILE A 75 16.27 10.45 -3.51
C ILE A 75 17.31 9.48 -4.11
N LYS A 76 18.18 9.96 -5.00
CA LYS A 76 19.30 9.16 -5.56
C LYS A 76 20.54 9.09 -4.66
N ASN A 77 20.53 9.73 -3.48
CA ASN A 77 21.70 9.94 -2.61
C ASN A 77 22.86 10.72 -3.28
N GLU A 78 22.58 11.49 -4.33
CA GLU A 78 23.57 12.27 -5.08
C GLU A 78 23.82 13.64 -4.43
N ASN A 79 25.09 14.02 -4.25
CA ASN A 79 25.53 15.38 -3.91
C ASN A 79 24.99 16.00 -2.60
N LEU A 80 24.59 15.18 -1.61
CA LEU A 80 24.08 15.60 -0.30
C LEU A 80 24.85 16.78 0.35
N THR A 81 26.19 16.79 0.26
CA THR A 81 27.09 17.75 0.91
C THR A 81 27.09 19.17 0.32
N LYS A 82 26.49 19.41 -0.86
CA LYS A 82 26.36 20.76 -1.46
C LYS A 82 25.01 21.43 -1.20
N SER A 83 24.07 20.74 -0.53
CA SER A 83 22.66 21.12 -0.52
C SER A 83 22.28 22.26 0.44
N ASP A 84 22.88 22.34 1.64
CA ASP A 84 22.36 23.15 2.75
C ASP A 84 22.27 24.68 2.47
N ALA A 85 23.22 25.25 1.72
CA ALA A 85 23.18 26.66 1.33
C ALA A 85 22.13 26.94 0.23
N LEU A 86 22.04 26.04 -0.76
CA LEU A 86 21.05 26.11 -1.84
C LEU A 86 19.63 25.92 -1.30
N LEU A 87 19.44 25.02 -0.33
CA LEU A 87 18.19 24.84 0.40
C LEU A 87 17.77 26.15 1.08
N ARG A 88 18.62 26.75 1.92
CA ARG A 88 18.32 28.02 2.63
C ARG A 88 17.95 29.15 1.66
N GLN A 89 18.61 29.26 0.52
CA GLN A 89 18.26 30.22 -0.53
C GLN A 89 16.89 29.91 -1.17
N THR A 90 16.62 28.63 -1.44
CA THR A 90 15.34 28.16 -2.00
C THR A 90 14.19 28.45 -1.02
N GLU A 91 14.35 28.10 0.26
CA GLU A 91 13.39 28.38 1.33
C GLU A 91 13.12 29.88 1.49
N ALA A 92 14.16 30.72 1.44
CA ALA A 92 14.01 32.17 1.47
C ALA A 92 13.21 32.72 0.27
N ASN A 93 13.35 32.11 -0.91
CA ASN A 93 12.52 32.44 -2.08
C ASN A 93 11.07 31.99 -1.90
N MET A 94 10.86 30.74 -1.47
CA MET A 94 9.52 30.18 -1.19
C MET A 94 8.76 30.99 -0.15
N ASN A 95 9.43 31.46 0.90
CA ASN A 95 8.83 32.32 1.93
C ASN A 95 8.36 33.67 1.36
N LYS A 96 9.13 34.30 0.47
CA LYS A 96 8.74 35.54 -0.22
C LYS A 96 7.54 35.31 -1.15
N LEU A 97 7.57 34.23 -1.93
CA LEU A 97 6.48 33.86 -2.85
C LEU A 97 5.19 33.50 -2.09
N PHE A 98 5.28 32.81 -0.96
CA PHE A 98 4.14 32.55 -0.07
C PHE A 98 3.54 33.86 0.48
N GLN A 99 4.37 34.80 0.93
CA GLN A 99 3.89 36.12 1.37
C GLN A 99 3.24 36.90 0.22
N PHE A 100 3.81 36.88 -0.98
CA PHE A 100 3.22 37.50 -2.17
C PHE A 100 1.85 36.91 -2.51
N LEU A 101 1.68 35.58 -2.47
CA LEU A 101 0.39 34.93 -2.73
C LEU A 101 -0.65 35.12 -1.59
N HIS A 102 -0.22 35.48 -0.38
CA HIS A 102 -1.11 35.77 0.75
C HIS A 102 -1.46 37.26 0.92
N LEU A 103 -0.65 38.18 0.39
CA LEU A 103 -0.75 39.64 0.64
C LEU A 103 -0.81 40.50 -0.64
N GLY A 104 -0.53 39.93 -1.80
CA GLY A 104 -0.53 40.64 -3.08
C GLY A 104 -1.93 40.99 -3.59
N SER A 105 -2.01 41.99 -4.48
CA SER A 105 -3.24 42.27 -5.21
C SER A 105 -3.54 41.15 -6.21
N SER A 106 -4.81 40.76 -6.32
CA SER A 106 -5.27 39.64 -7.17
C SER A 106 -5.00 39.83 -8.67
N GLN A 107 -4.66 41.05 -9.10
CA GLN A 107 -4.36 41.38 -10.50
C GLN A 107 -3.03 40.80 -11.01
N ASN A 108 -2.11 40.43 -10.12
CA ASN A 108 -0.77 39.92 -10.46
C ASN A 108 -0.54 38.46 -10.07
N ILE A 109 -1.58 37.74 -9.60
CA ILE A 109 -1.49 36.34 -9.17
C ILE A 109 -2.15 35.48 -10.24
N LYS A 110 -1.40 34.55 -10.84
CA LYS A 110 -1.93 33.67 -11.89
C LYS A 110 -2.67 32.46 -11.30
N PRO A 111 -3.62 31.85 -12.03
CA PRO A 111 -4.50 30.80 -11.51
C PRO A 111 -3.79 29.59 -10.91
N ASP A 112 -2.63 29.18 -11.43
CA ASP A 112 -1.89 27.99 -10.97
C ASP A 112 -0.71 28.30 -10.05
N ASP A 113 -0.41 29.58 -9.75
CA ASP A 113 0.74 29.96 -8.90
C ASP A 113 0.69 29.29 -7.51
N SER A 114 -0.51 29.18 -6.93
CA SER A 114 -0.74 28.45 -5.66
C SER A 114 -0.38 26.96 -5.76
N THR A 115 -0.68 26.35 -6.91
CA THR A 115 -0.48 24.92 -7.19
C THR A 115 1.00 24.61 -7.34
N ILE A 116 1.71 25.49 -8.04
CA ILE A 116 3.14 25.34 -8.33
C ILE A 116 3.97 25.58 -7.06
N LEU A 117 3.62 26.57 -6.23
CA LEU A 117 4.25 26.75 -4.92
C LEU A 117 3.93 25.60 -3.94
N ALA A 118 2.74 25.02 -4.01
CA ALA A 118 2.38 23.85 -3.19
C ALA A 118 3.20 22.60 -3.58
N GLN A 119 3.37 22.32 -4.89
CA GLN A 119 4.26 21.25 -5.35
C GLN A 119 5.72 21.50 -4.91
N ALA A 120 6.20 22.76 -4.96
CA ALA A 120 7.52 23.12 -4.46
C ALA A 120 7.68 22.86 -2.94
N TYR A 121 6.65 23.12 -2.13
CA TYR A 121 6.63 22.77 -0.70
C TYR A 121 6.61 21.25 -0.45
N LEU A 122 5.86 20.47 -1.25
CA LEU A 122 5.89 19.01 -1.21
C LEU A 122 7.30 18.49 -1.52
N ASN A 123 7.91 18.94 -2.62
CA ASN A 123 9.27 18.56 -3.03
C ASN A 123 10.31 18.80 -1.91
N ILE A 124 10.29 19.98 -1.28
CA ILE A 124 11.22 20.33 -0.21
C ILE A 124 10.90 19.57 1.09
N SER A 125 9.64 19.26 1.39
CA SER A 125 9.31 18.36 2.49
C SER A 125 9.92 16.96 2.30
N THR A 126 9.75 16.36 1.11
CA THR A 126 10.36 15.06 0.77
C THR A 126 11.88 15.09 0.93
N VAL A 127 12.54 16.21 0.58
CA VAL A 127 13.97 16.41 0.87
C VAL A 127 14.24 16.39 2.38
N TYR A 128 13.50 17.17 3.19
CA TYR A 128 13.70 17.23 4.63
C TYR A 128 13.41 15.90 5.36
N HIS A 129 12.43 15.12 4.89
CA HIS A 129 12.10 13.79 5.42
C HIS A 129 13.20 12.75 5.18
N ASN A 130 13.94 12.87 4.07
CA ASN A 130 15.02 11.95 3.70
C ASN A 130 16.42 12.40 4.16
N LEU A 131 16.64 13.70 4.42
CA LEU A 131 17.94 14.25 4.84
C LEU A 131 18.30 13.97 6.32
N ASN A 132 18.60 12.70 6.63
CA ASN A 132 19.00 12.15 7.94
C ASN A 132 17.97 12.38 9.06
N SER A 133 17.48 11.28 9.66
CA SER A 133 16.31 11.14 10.55
C SER A 133 16.32 11.89 11.90
N LYS A 134 16.95 13.06 12.00
CA LYS A 134 16.85 13.97 13.15
C LYS A 134 15.42 14.50 13.26
N ARG A 135 14.86 14.46 14.47
CA ARG A 135 13.49 14.92 14.78
C ARG A 135 13.21 16.36 14.32
N GLU A 136 14.23 17.23 14.33
CA GLU A 136 14.16 18.61 13.82
C GLU A 136 13.83 18.67 12.32
N LYS A 137 14.50 17.86 11.49
CA LYS A 137 14.27 17.77 10.04
C LYS A 137 12.83 17.30 9.75
N ILE A 138 12.32 16.38 10.57
CA ILE A 138 10.93 15.86 10.48
C ILE A 138 9.89 16.96 10.78
N TYR A 139 10.11 17.80 11.79
CA TYR A 139 9.21 18.95 12.05
C TYR A 139 9.29 20.05 10.98
N ILE A 140 10.44 20.22 10.31
CA ILE A 140 10.55 21.13 9.15
C ILE A 140 9.76 20.60 7.95
N ALA A 141 9.81 19.28 7.70
CA ALA A 141 8.98 18.62 6.69
C ALA A 141 7.47 18.82 6.97
N GLU A 142 7.02 18.55 8.20
CA GLU A 142 5.64 18.80 8.65
C GLU A 142 5.18 20.24 8.34
N ALA A 143 5.96 21.24 8.74
CA ALA A 143 5.64 22.64 8.55
C ALA A 143 5.51 23.03 7.07
N TYR A 144 6.25 22.38 6.15
CA TYR A 144 6.12 22.59 4.71
C TYR A 144 4.89 21.89 4.11
N LEU A 145 4.53 20.69 4.56
CA LEU A 145 3.31 20.01 4.11
C LEU A 145 2.04 20.73 4.60
N THR A 146 2.04 21.19 5.84
CA THR A 146 0.94 22.01 6.39
C THR A 146 0.77 23.33 5.62
N ARG A 147 1.85 23.92 5.07
CA ARG A 147 1.75 25.07 4.14
C ARG A 147 1.25 24.67 2.75
N CYS A 148 1.70 23.52 2.22
CA CYS A 148 1.23 22.97 0.95
C CYS A 148 -0.30 22.78 0.97
N ILE A 149 -0.84 22.11 1.99
CA ILE A 149 -2.29 21.93 2.16
C ILE A 149 -2.99 23.29 2.33
N LYS A 150 -2.42 24.24 3.08
CA LYS A 150 -3.01 25.58 3.25
C LYS A 150 -3.15 26.35 1.93
N LEU A 151 -2.20 26.21 0.99
CA LEU A 151 -2.26 26.86 -0.33
C LEU A 151 -3.36 26.28 -1.24
N LEU A 152 -3.77 25.02 -1.01
CA LEU A 152 -4.70 24.29 -1.87
C LEU A 152 -6.11 24.11 -1.23
N LYS A 153 -6.34 24.69 -0.05
CA LYS A 153 -7.56 24.51 0.76
C LYS A 153 -8.87 24.81 0.02
N ASP A 154 -8.85 25.77 -0.92
CA ASP A 154 -10.02 26.22 -1.69
C ASP A 154 -10.16 25.50 -3.04
N LYS A 155 -9.20 24.61 -3.36
CA LYS A 155 -9.10 23.86 -4.62
C LYS A 155 -8.99 22.35 -4.37
N LYS A 156 -9.64 21.82 -3.33
CA LYS A 156 -9.41 20.44 -2.83
C LYS A 156 -9.57 19.31 -3.86
N VAL A 157 -10.42 19.51 -4.87
CA VAL A 157 -10.77 18.50 -5.90
C VAL A 157 -10.50 18.98 -7.34
N ASP A 158 -9.61 19.96 -7.53
CA ASP A 158 -9.14 20.29 -8.87
C ASP A 158 -8.15 19.22 -9.37
N ARG A 159 -8.22 18.88 -10.66
CA ARG A 159 -7.33 17.87 -11.26
C ARG A 159 -5.85 18.22 -11.17
N LYS A 160 -5.49 19.50 -11.04
CA LYS A 160 -4.11 20.00 -10.86
C LYS A 160 -3.61 19.91 -9.40
N THR A 161 -4.51 19.76 -8.42
CA THR A 161 -4.19 19.85 -6.98
C THR A 161 -4.39 18.55 -6.22
N ILE A 162 -5.33 17.69 -6.64
CA ILE A 162 -5.71 16.47 -5.90
C ILE A 162 -4.52 15.54 -5.61
N MET A 163 -3.61 15.39 -6.57
CA MET A 163 -2.40 14.56 -6.41
C MET A 163 -1.49 15.15 -5.33
N ILE A 164 -1.23 16.46 -5.38
CA ILE A 164 -0.41 17.17 -4.39
C ILE A 164 -1.02 17.04 -2.99
N LEU A 165 -2.35 17.18 -2.89
CA LEU A 165 -3.07 17.08 -1.63
C LEU A 165 -3.01 15.67 -1.04
N ILE A 166 -3.25 14.62 -1.83
CA ILE A 166 -3.14 13.25 -1.33
C ILE A 166 -1.69 12.92 -0.95
N SER A 167 -0.68 13.28 -1.76
CA SER A 167 0.73 13.11 -1.40
C SER A 167 1.12 13.87 -0.12
N ALA A 168 0.65 15.10 0.06
CA ALA A 168 0.97 15.90 1.25
C ALA A 168 0.32 15.35 2.53
N ASN A 169 -0.89 14.80 2.44
CA ASN A 169 -1.52 14.09 3.56
C ASN A 169 -0.83 12.75 3.82
N PHE A 170 -0.38 12.03 2.79
CA PHE A 170 0.30 10.73 2.93
C PHE A 170 1.64 10.87 3.67
N GLU A 171 2.46 11.85 3.27
CA GLU A 171 3.70 12.18 3.97
C GLU A 171 3.46 12.68 5.40
N LEU A 172 2.39 13.45 5.66
CA LEU A 172 1.99 13.83 7.02
C LEU A 172 1.55 12.61 7.86
N GLY A 173 0.87 11.63 7.25
CA GLY A 173 0.53 10.35 7.87
C GLY A 173 1.79 9.63 8.37
N HIS A 174 2.78 9.45 7.50
CA HIS A 174 4.07 8.86 7.88
C HIS A 174 4.86 9.69 8.90
N ILE A 175 4.88 11.02 8.77
CA ILE A 175 5.59 11.91 9.70
C ILE A 175 5.00 11.80 11.11
N TRP A 176 3.68 11.86 11.26
CA TRP A 176 3.06 11.74 12.58
C TRP A 176 3.12 10.32 13.14
N TYR A 177 3.20 9.29 12.31
CA TYR A 177 3.53 7.93 12.74
C TYR A 177 4.98 7.85 13.29
N LYS A 178 5.97 8.36 12.55
CA LYS A 178 7.39 8.45 12.97
C LYS A 178 7.61 9.34 14.22
N LEU A 179 6.66 10.20 14.56
CA LEU A 179 6.65 11.04 15.76
C LEU A 179 5.84 10.45 16.93
N ASP A 180 5.40 9.19 16.80
CA ASP A 180 4.55 8.45 17.75
C ASP A 180 3.26 9.19 18.12
N ASN A 181 2.58 9.73 17.09
CA ASN A 181 1.26 10.35 17.23
C ASN A 181 0.25 9.70 16.29
N GLN A 182 -0.25 8.55 16.72
CA GLN A 182 -1.16 7.71 15.95
C GLN A 182 -2.47 8.43 15.59
N GLU A 183 -3.03 9.26 16.48
CA GLU A 183 -4.27 10.01 16.22
C GLU A 183 -4.14 10.98 15.03
N LYS A 184 -3.06 11.80 15.01
CA LYS A 184 -2.80 12.68 13.87
C LYS A 184 -2.51 11.87 12.60
N SER A 185 -1.73 10.80 12.71
CA SER A 185 -1.41 9.94 11.57
C SER A 185 -2.68 9.38 10.91
N LYS A 186 -3.59 8.75 11.68
CA LYS A 186 -4.92 8.32 11.22
C LYS A 186 -5.71 9.46 10.57
N LYS A 187 -5.75 10.64 11.19
CA LYS A 187 -6.48 11.80 10.66
C LYS A 187 -6.03 12.16 9.24
N TYR A 188 -4.74 12.12 8.94
CA TYR A 188 -4.25 12.43 7.59
C TYR A 188 -4.60 11.33 6.57
N TYR A 189 -4.56 10.04 6.94
CA TYR A 189 -5.05 8.96 6.07
C TYR A 189 -6.59 9.04 5.85
N TYR A 190 -7.37 9.51 6.83
CA TYR A 190 -8.80 9.78 6.63
C TYR A 190 -9.09 11.02 5.76
N GLU A 191 -8.26 12.05 5.79
CA GLU A 191 -8.36 13.16 4.83
C GLU A 191 -8.10 12.64 3.40
N ILE A 192 -7.18 11.68 3.20
CA ILE A 192 -6.99 11.02 1.89
C ILE A 192 -8.25 10.24 1.47
N LEU A 193 -8.87 9.47 2.37
CA LEU A 193 -10.12 8.77 2.10
C LEU A 193 -11.21 9.73 1.60
N GLN A 194 -11.36 10.88 2.28
CA GLN A 194 -12.33 11.91 1.90
C GLN A 194 -11.99 12.58 0.58
N LEU A 195 -10.73 12.97 0.36
CA LEU A 195 -10.25 13.60 -0.87
C LEU A 195 -10.45 12.69 -2.09
N TYR A 196 -10.05 11.42 -2.00
CA TYR A 196 -10.23 10.46 -3.09
C TYR A 196 -11.73 10.24 -3.37
N THR A 197 -12.55 10.01 -2.33
CA THR A 197 -13.98 9.76 -2.51
C THR A 197 -14.71 10.96 -3.12
N LEU A 198 -14.35 12.19 -2.71
CA LEU A 198 -14.95 13.42 -3.23
C LEU A 198 -14.50 13.74 -4.66
N TYR A 199 -13.24 13.45 -5.02
CA TYR A 199 -12.72 13.63 -6.37
C TYR A 199 -13.27 12.60 -7.37
N THR A 200 -13.30 11.33 -6.97
CA THR A 200 -13.76 10.23 -7.84
C THR A 200 -15.27 10.09 -7.88
N GLN A 201 -15.99 10.59 -6.86
CA GLN A 201 -17.44 10.41 -6.68
C GLN A 201 -17.87 8.92 -6.64
N GLY A 202 -16.94 8.01 -6.28
CA GLY A 202 -17.15 6.56 -6.36
C GLY A 202 -17.19 6.01 -7.79
N LYS A 203 -16.81 6.81 -8.80
CA LYS A 203 -16.83 6.43 -10.22
C LYS A 203 -15.46 6.00 -10.72
N ASP A 204 -15.51 5.20 -11.78
CA ASP A 204 -14.33 4.62 -12.43
C ASP A 204 -13.72 5.55 -13.50
N ASP A 205 -14.51 6.44 -14.08
CA ASP A 205 -14.21 7.31 -15.22
C ASP A 205 -13.86 8.76 -14.81
N TYR A 206 -13.29 8.94 -13.62
CA TYR A 206 -12.92 10.27 -13.10
C TYR A 206 -11.84 10.97 -13.98
N PRO A 207 -11.77 12.32 -13.98
CA PRO A 207 -10.76 13.06 -14.75
C PRO A 207 -9.33 12.72 -14.30
N VAL A 208 -8.43 12.40 -15.23
CA VAL A 208 -7.02 12.08 -14.91
C VAL A 208 -6.34 13.27 -14.20
N PRO A 209 -5.77 13.08 -13.00
CA PRO A 209 -5.02 14.13 -12.31
C PRO A 209 -3.77 14.56 -13.08
N VAL A 210 -3.44 15.84 -13.00
CA VAL A 210 -2.28 16.44 -13.68
C VAL A 210 -1.06 16.29 -12.78
N TYR A 211 -0.05 15.54 -13.25
CA TYR A 211 1.22 15.41 -12.54
C TYR A 211 2.11 16.63 -12.78
N ILE A 212 2.10 17.58 -11.86
CA ILE A 212 2.80 18.87 -12.00
C ILE A 212 4.29 18.74 -12.39
N PRO A 213 5.10 17.80 -11.87
CA PRO A 213 6.48 17.62 -12.30
C PRO A 213 6.69 17.17 -13.76
N SER A 214 5.67 16.74 -14.52
CA SER A 214 5.85 16.47 -15.96
C SER A 214 5.81 17.71 -16.84
N ILE A 215 5.30 18.85 -16.36
CA ILE A 215 5.21 20.11 -17.16
C ILE A 215 6.60 20.63 -17.55
N ILE A 216 7.59 20.37 -16.71
CA ILE A 216 8.96 20.89 -16.81
C ILE A 216 9.90 19.98 -17.63
N ASP A 217 9.39 18.86 -18.17
CA ASP A 217 10.09 17.80 -18.91
C ASP A 217 11.36 17.25 -18.24
N ILE A 218 11.37 17.26 -16.91
CA ILE A 218 12.30 16.45 -16.12
C ILE A 218 11.79 15.00 -16.13
N ASN A 219 12.68 14.00 -16.19
CA ASN A 219 12.29 12.58 -16.13
C ASN A 219 11.87 12.13 -14.71
N ALA A 220 11.02 12.91 -14.05
CA ALA A 220 10.37 12.59 -12.78
C ALA A 220 9.33 11.46 -12.90
N ARG A 221 8.96 11.06 -14.14
CA ARG A 221 8.02 9.97 -14.45
C ARG A 221 8.41 8.63 -13.78
N CYS A 222 9.71 8.39 -13.54
CA CYS A 222 10.20 7.21 -12.82
C CYS A 222 9.82 7.16 -11.32
N TYR A 223 9.25 8.24 -10.76
CA TYR A 223 8.83 8.33 -9.36
C TYR A 223 7.30 8.54 -9.22
N PHE A 224 6.52 8.22 -10.26
CA PHE A 224 5.09 8.49 -10.32
C PHE A 224 4.23 7.30 -9.87
N SER A 225 3.52 7.44 -8.75
CA SER A 225 2.33 6.64 -8.44
C SER A 225 1.09 7.28 -9.07
N ASN A 226 0.23 6.48 -9.73
CA ASN A 226 -1.11 6.94 -10.10
C ASN A 226 -2.01 7.10 -8.85
N LEU A 227 -3.13 7.80 -8.99
CA LEU A 227 -4.00 8.18 -7.86
C LEU A 227 -4.46 6.94 -7.06
N ASP A 228 -4.91 5.91 -7.76
CA ASP A 228 -5.35 4.63 -7.19
C ASP A 228 -4.22 3.88 -6.46
N THR A 229 -2.96 4.02 -6.89
CA THR A 229 -1.80 3.40 -6.22
C THR A 229 -1.49 4.11 -4.90
N LEU A 230 -1.43 5.45 -4.93
CA LEU A 230 -1.15 6.22 -3.72
C LEU A 230 -2.28 6.11 -2.69
N TYR A 231 -3.52 6.04 -3.18
CA TYR A 231 -4.69 5.79 -2.36
C TYR A 231 -4.71 4.35 -1.79
N TRP A 232 -4.32 3.35 -2.58
CA TRP A 232 -4.11 1.99 -2.06
C TRP A 232 -3.10 1.97 -0.91
N GLN A 233 -1.96 2.66 -1.07
CA GLN A 233 -0.93 2.74 -0.03
C GLN A 233 -1.49 3.39 1.25
N ALA A 234 -2.22 4.51 1.12
CA ALA A 234 -2.87 5.15 2.27
C ALA A 234 -3.87 4.25 3.02
N LEU A 235 -4.68 3.45 2.29
CA LEU A 235 -5.60 2.49 2.89
C LEU A 235 -4.88 1.30 3.54
N HIS A 236 -3.86 0.77 2.87
CA HIS A 236 -3.02 -0.31 3.39
C HIS A 236 -2.34 0.11 4.70
N ASP A 237 -1.76 1.31 4.74
CA ASP A 237 -1.04 1.81 5.90
C ASP A 237 -1.99 2.17 7.04
N LEU A 238 -3.18 2.70 6.73
CA LEU A 238 -4.28 2.84 7.68
C LEU A 238 -4.77 1.48 8.24
N SER A 239 -4.55 0.36 7.54
CA SER A 239 -4.93 -0.99 7.99
C SER A 239 -3.82 -1.76 8.72
N THR A 240 -2.55 -1.34 8.57
CA THR A 240 -1.37 -2.08 9.06
C THR A 240 -0.58 -1.34 10.13
N LEU A 241 -0.48 0.00 10.04
CA LEU A 241 0.19 0.83 11.07
C LEU A 241 -0.64 0.95 12.35
N PHE A 242 -1.92 0.58 12.31
CA PHE A 242 -2.84 0.61 13.44
C PHE A 242 -3.43 -0.79 13.67
N ASN A 243 -3.16 -1.37 14.83
CA ASN A 243 -3.62 -2.70 15.19
C ASN A 243 -5.16 -2.76 15.40
N LYS A 244 -5.70 -3.97 15.59
CA LYS A 244 -7.16 -4.20 15.78
C LYS A 244 -7.78 -3.46 16.98
N ALA A 245 -6.99 -3.11 18.00
CA ALA A 245 -7.48 -2.34 19.15
C ALA A 245 -7.57 -0.83 18.83
N ASN A 246 -6.88 -0.40 17.77
CA ASN A 246 -6.77 0.98 17.32
C ASN A 246 -7.66 1.32 16.10
N ILE A 247 -8.37 0.34 15.52
CA ILE A 247 -9.33 0.54 14.43
C ILE A 247 -10.67 -0.06 14.87
N SER A 248 -11.76 0.71 14.86
CA SER A 248 -13.09 0.16 15.14
C SER A 248 -13.60 -0.73 14.01
N VAL A 249 -14.58 -1.59 14.28
CA VAL A 249 -15.18 -2.50 13.28
C VAL A 249 -15.73 -1.73 12.07
N ILE A 250 -16.30 -0.55 12.28
CA ILE A 250 -16.85 0.32 11.22
C ILE A 250 -15.73 0.88 10.35
N GLU A 251 -14.67 1.41 10.97
CA GLU A 251 -13.49 1.90 10.25
C GLU A 251 -12.80 0.80 9.45
N ASN A 252 -12.70 -0.42 10.01
CA ASN A 252 -12.16 -1.57 9.30
C ASN A 252 -13.00 -1.93 8.06
N GLU A 253 -14.33 -1.98 8.17
CA GLU A 253 -15.18 -2.27 7.01
C GLU A 253 -15.04 -1.22 5.91
N ILE A 254 -14.95 0.06 6.26
CA ILE A 254 -14.71 1.14 5.29
C ILE A 254 -13.38 0.89 4.55
N VAL A 255 -12.29 0.62 5.28
CA VAL A 255 -10.97 0.40 4.66
C VAL A 255 -10.96 -0.87 3.79
N VAL A 256 -11.49 -1.99 4.30
CA VAL A 256 -11.54 -3.27 3.58
C VAL A 256 -12.44 -3.18 2.34
N THR A 257 -13.60 -2.53 2.43
CA THR A 257 -14.50 -2.30 1.29
C THR A 257 -13.83 -1.46 0.20
N HIS A 258 -13.17 -0.35 0.58
CA HIS A 258 -12.47 0.48 -0.41
C HIS A 258 -11.26 -0.22 -1.03
N LEU A 259 -10.51 -1.04 -0.28
CA LEU A 259 -9.45 -1.91 -0.83
C LEU A 259 -10.03 -2.94 -1.82
N HIS A 260 -11.10 -3.67 -1.46
CA HIS A 260 -11.73 -4.63 -2.37
C HIS A 260 -12.20 -3.98 -3.68
N ASN A 261 -12.85 -2.81 -3.59
CA ASN A 261 -13.32 -2.07 -4.76
C ASN A 261 -12.17 -1.63 -5.68
N LEU A 262 -11.01 -1.24 -5.14
CA LEU A 262 -9.82 -0.97 -5.94
C LEU A 262 -9.30 -2.22 -6.66
N LEU A 263 -9.26 -3.39 -6.00
CA LEU A 263 -8.86 -4.64 -6.67
C LEU A 263 -9.83 -5.04 -7.79
N ALA A 264 -11.14 -4.91 -7.56
CA ALA A 264 -12.16 -5.21 -8.57
C ALA A 264 -12.06 -4.26 -9.77
N LYS A 265 -11.80 -2.97 -9.54
CA LYS A 265 -11.48 -1.97 -10.57
C LYS A 265 -10.23 -2.33 -11.38
N TYR A 266 -9.14 -2.67 -10.70
CA TYR A 266 -7.89 -3.05 -11.38
C TYR A 266 -8.05 -4.33 -12.21
N LEU A 267 -8.75 -5.34 -11.68
CA LEU A 267 -9.04 -6.61 -12.36
C LEU A 267 -9.76 -6.39 -13.71
N LYS A 268 -10.72 -5.45 -13.75
CA LYS A 268 -11.50 -5.11 -14.96
C LYS A 268 -10.70 -4.34 -16.02
N ARG A 269 -9.50 -3.85 -15.68
CA ARG A 269 -8.63 -3.02 -16.55
C ARG A 269 -7.32 -3.70 -16.94
N MET A 270 -7.14 -4.94 -16.47
CA MET A 270 -5.88 -5.64 -16.30
C MET A 270 -5.19 -6.03 -17.63
N PRO A 271 -4.12 -5.35 -18.08
CA PRO A 271 -3.65 -5.46 -19.46
C PRO A 271 -2.22 -6.03 -19.61
N SER A 272 -1.56 -6.43 -18.52
CA SER A 272 -0.18 -6.95 -18.56
C SER A 272 0.21 -7.79 -17.35
N SER A 273 1.17 -8.68 -17.57
CA SER A 273 1.77 -9.58 -16.58
C SER A 273 2.43 -8.88 -15.39
N MET A 274 3.11 -7.74 -15.58
CA MET A 274 3.65 -6.97 -14.46
C MET A 274 2.55 -6.31 -13.61
N GLY A 275 1.45 -5.88 -14.24
CA GLY A 275 0.24 -5.46 -13.51
C GLY A 275 -0.39 -6.61 -12.73
N ARG A 276 -0.36 -7.81 -13.30
CA ARG A 276 -0.87 -9.05 -12.71
C ARG A 276 -0.14 -9.45 -11.42
N ILE A 277 1.19 -9.34 -11.36
CA ILE A 277 1.95 -9.56 -10.12
C ILE A 277 1.66 -8.49 -9.05
N LYS A 278 1.56 -7.20 -9.41
CA LYS A 278 1.21 -6.14 -8.45
C LYS A 278 -0.19 -6.39 -7.86
N TRP A 279 -1.16 -6.75 -8.69
CA TRP A 279 -2.52 -7.08 -8.26
C TRP A 279 -2.52 -8.29 -7.30
N VAL A 280 -1.82 -9.36 -7.64
CA VAL A 280 -1.62 -10.52 -6.76
C VAL A 280 -1.04 -10.11 -5.40
N LYS A 281 0.04 -9.32 -5.39
CA LYS A 281 0.66 -8.82 -4.15
C LYS A 281 -0.35 -8.09 -3.27
N HIS A 282 -1.18 -7.22 -3.88
CA HIS A 282 -2.22 -6.45 -3.19
C HIS A 282 -3.36 -7.35 -2.67
N THR A 283 -3.83 -8.32 -3.47
CA THR A 283 -4.89 -9.27 -3.10
C THR A 283 -4.48 -10.18 -1.94
N ILE A 284 -3.22 -10.60 -1.86
CA ILE A 284 -2.68 -11.39 -0.73
C ILE A 284 -2.69 -10.59 0.58
N GLU A 285 -2.29 -9.31 0.55
CA GLU A 285 -2.31 -8.48 1.76
C GLU A 285 -3.75 -8.18 2.22
N LEU A 286 -4.70 -7.98 1.31
CA LEU A 286 -6.12 -7.87 1.67
C LEU A 286 -6.67 -9.19 2.24
N ALA A 287 -6.25 -10.35 1.72
CA ALA A 287 -6.65 -11.65 2.27
C ALA A 287 -6.12 -11.87 3.71
N LYS A 288 -4.89 -11.44 4.01
CA LYS A 288 -4.35 -11.43 5.38
C LYS A 288 -5.14 -10.49 6.29
N LEU A 289 -5.51 -9.30 5.79
CA LEU A 289 -6.32 -8.35 6.55
C LEU A 289 -7.70 -8.96 6.86
N LEU A 290 -8.39 -9.56 5.88
CA LEU A 290 -9.64 -10.28 6.07
C LEU A 290 -9.51 -11.42 7.11
N LEU A 291 -8.43 -12.22 7.05
CA LEU A 291 -8.13 -13.24 8.06
C LEU A 291 -7.94 -12.65 9.46
N ALA A 292 -7.31 -11.48 9.57
CA ALA A 292 -7.10 -10.83 10.86
C ALA A 292 -8.43 -10.45 11.55
N TYR A 293 -9.49 -10.17 10.79
CA TYR A 293 -10.82 -9.86 11.32
C TYR A 293 -11.79 -11.07 11.27
N ASP A 294 -11.26 -12.31 11.25
CA ASP A 294 -12.03 -13.58 11.21
C ASP A 294 -13.00 -13.68 10.00
N ARG A 295 -12.80 -12.89 8.92
CA ARG A 295 -13.63 -12.85 7.69
C ARG A 295 -13.29 -13.98 6.71
N PHE A 296 -13.38 -15.23 7.18
CA PHE A 296 -12.89 -16.41 6.46
C PHE A 296 -13.46 -16.58 5.04
N VAL A 297 -14.76 -16.37 4.82
CA VAL A 297 -15.37 -16.59 3.48
C VAL A 297 -14.76 -15.68 2.42
N GLU A 298 -14.56 -14.41 2.77
CA GLU A 298 -14.03 -13.39 1.88
C GLU A 298 -12.51 -13.56 1.70
N ALA A 299 -11.79 -13.88 2.79
CA ALA A 299 -10.38 -14.25 2.71
C ALA A 299 -10.15 -15.43 1.76
N LYS A 300 -10.95 -16.51 1.87
CA LYS A 300 -10.86 -17.69 0.99
C LYS A 300 -11.00 -17.31 -0.48
N ASN A 301 -11.95 -16.43 -0.80
CA ASN A 301 -12.16 -15.94 -2.17
C ASN A 301 -10.98 -15.11 -2.67
N HIS A 302 -10.39 -14.23 -1.85
CA HIS A 302 -9.22 -13.44 -2.23
C HIS A 302 -7.96 -14.29 -2.42
N ILE A 303 -7.68 -15.29 -1.57
CA ILE A 303 -6.51 -16.18 -1.76
C ILE A 303 -6.67 -17.00 -3.05
N ALA A 304 -7.87 -17.51 -3.32
CA ALA A 304 -8.18 -18.20 -4.56
C ALA A 304 -8.02 -17.30 -5.79
N ALA A 305 -8.48 -16.04 -5.73
CA ALA A 305 -8.34 -15.09 -6.82
C ALA A 305 -6.87 -14.71 -7.08
N ALA A 306 -6.04 -14.61 -6.04
CA ALA A 306 -4.60 -14.48 -6.19
C ALA A 306 -3.97 -15.73 -6.85
N ALA A 307 -4.40 -16.94 -6.48
CA ALA A 307 -3.94 -18.19 -7.10
C ALA A 307 -4.30 -18.30 -8.59
N PHE A 308 -5.54 -17.96 -8.94
CA PHE A 308 -6.01 -17.87 -10.33
C PHE A 308 -5.20 -16.84 -11.14
N ALA A 309 -4.98 -15.63 -10.60
CA ALA A 309 -4.20 -14.61 -11.28
C ALA A 309 -2.71 -14.97 -11.44
N VAL A 310 -2.11 -15.70 -10.48
CA VAL A 310 -0.73 -16.23 -10.61
C VAL A 310 -0.65 -17.36 -11.64
N ARG A 311 -1.69 -18.21 -11.75
CA ARG A 311 -1.77 -19.21 -12.82
C ARG A 311 -1.89 -18.55 -14.20
N GLN A 312 -2.81 -17.59 -14.37
CA GLN A 312 -2.91 -16.85 -15.63
C GLN A 312 -1.60 -16.13 -16.01
N PHE A 313 -0.82 -15.63 -15.04
CA PHE A 313 0.51 -15.05 -15.32
C PHE A 313 1.46 -16.09 -15.93
N TYR A 314 1.46 -17.30 -15.37
CA TYR A 314 2.28 -18.40 -15.87
C TYR A 314 1.84 -18.81 -17.28
N ASP A 315 0.55 -19.09 -17.47
CA ASP A 315 0.01 -19.56 -18.74
C ASP A 315 0.21 -18.50 -19.85
N GLU A 316 -0.03 -17.21 -19.55
CA GLU A 316 0.15 -16.11 -20.51
C GLU A 316 1.60 -15.86 -20.93
N GLU A 317 2.58 -16.00 -20.04
CA GLU A 317 3.98 -15.67 -20.33
C GLU A 317 4.81 -16.91 -20.74
N PHE A 318 4.52 -18.11 -20.21
CA PHE A 318 5.37 -19.29 -20.38
C PHE A 318 4.93 -20.26 -21.48
N GLU A 319 3.62 -20.43 -21.77
CA GLU A 319 3.19 -21.33 -22.86
C GLU A 319 3.62 -20.84 -24.26
N LYS A 320 3.98 -19.55 -24.38
CA LYS A 320 4.33 -18.89 -25.64
C LYS A 320 5.84 -18.88 -25.95
N ILE A 321 6.67 -19.47 -25.09
CA ILE A 321 8.15 -19.40 -25.20
C ILE A 321 8.73 -20.72 -25.72
N ASP A 322 9.54 -20.64 -26.79
CA ASP A 322 10.39 -21.74 -27.21
C ASP A 322 11.51 -21.98 -26.18
N ILE A 323 11.57 -23.21 -25.67
CA ILE A 323 12.54 -23.73 -24.69
C ILE A 323 13.99 -23.54 -25.18
N SER A 324 14.21 -23.42 -26.50
CA SER A 324 15.52 -23.11 -27.10
C SER A 324 16.11 -21.77 -26.64
N THR A 325 15.28 -20.80 -26.26
CA THR A 325 15.65 -19.38 -26.09
C THR A 325 15.56 -18.92 -24.62
N PHE A 326 15.97 -19.79 -23.69
CA PHE A 326 15.93 -19.54 -22.25
C PHE A 326 16.88 -18.38 -21.84
N SER A 327 16.30 -17.23 -21.48
CA SER A 327 17.02 -15.96 -21.25
C SER A 327 16.97 -15.49 -19.79
N GLU A 328 17.83 -14.53 -19.41
CA GLU A 328 17.86 -13.94 -18.06
C GLU A 328 16.52 -13.34 -17.63
N LYS A 329 15.78 -12.74 -18.58
CA LYS A 329 14.41 -12.24 -18.35
C LYS A 329 13.44 -13.37 -17.97
N MET A 330 13.58 -14.56 -18.58
CA MET A 330 12.74 -15.72 -18.27
C MET A 330 13.04 -16.28 -16.88
N ASN A 331 14.31 -16.28 -16.45
CA ASN A 331 14.69 -16.58 -15.06
C ASN A 331 14.05 -15.60 -14.07
N ALA A 332 14.07 -14.29 -14.35
CA ALA A 332 13.46 -13.28 -13.50
C ALA A 332 11.94 -13.50 -13.34
N LEU A 333 11.22 -13.69 -14.45
CA LEU A 333 9.77 -13.98 -14.44
C LEU A 333 9.44 -15.28 -13.70
N ASN A 334 10.25 -16.33 -13.87
CA ASN A 334 10.04 -17.62 -13.19
C ASN A 334 10.27 -17.50 -11.68
N ASN A 335 11.30 -16.76 -11.25
CA ASN A 335 11.56 -16.50 -9.84
C ASN A 335 10.42 -15.66 -9.22
N GLN A 336 9.89 -14.69 -9.96
CA GLN A 336 8.74 -13.87 -9.55
C GLN A 336 7.46 -14.70 -9.39
N TYR A 337 7.18 -15.60 -10.34
CA TYR A 337 6.08 -16.58 -10.25
C TYR A 337 6.22 -17.48 -9.01
N ILE A 338 7.40 -18.09 -8.80
CA ILE A 338 7.67 -18.97 -7.65
C ILE A 338 7.52 -18.22 -6.33
N TYR A 339 8.00 -16.96 -6.26
CA TYR A 339 7.89 -16.12 -5.07
C TYR A 339 6.44 -15.84 -4.70
N GLU A 340 5.62 -15.39 -5.65
CA GLU A 340 4.20 -15.11 -5.39
C GLU A 340 3.38 -16.38 -5.11
N TYR A 341 3.66 -17.48 -5.82
CA TYR A 341 3.03 -18.77 -5.54
C TYR A 341 3.34 -19.26 -4.11
N ASN A 342 4.57 -19.05 -3.63
CA ASN A 342 4.94 -19.36 -2.24
C ASN A 342 4.25 -18.44 -1.22
N ARG A 343 4.06 -17.15 -1.52
CA ARG A 343 3.26 -16.23 -0.68
C ARG A 343 1.79 -16.66 -0.57
N ILE A 344 1.21 -17.17 -1.65
CA ILE A 344 -0.15 -17.71 -1.68
C ILE A 344 -0.27 -18.97 -0.81
N ASN A 345 0.68 -19.91 -0.93
CA ASN A 345 0.72 -21.12 -0.10
C ASN A 345 0.88 -20.79 1.39
N LEU A 346 1.70 -19.79 1.74
CA LEU A 346 1.82 -19.30 3.11
C LEU A 346 0.50 -18.69 3.60
N CYS A 347 -0.21 -17.95 2.75
CA CYS A 347 -1.53 -17.39 3.08
C CYS A 347 -2.60 -18.48 3.28
N TRP A 348 -2.57 -19.56 2.49
CA TRP A 348 -3.40 -20.76 2.72
C TRP A 348 -3.06 -21.46 4.05
N ALA A 349 -1.78 -21.57 4.40
CA ALA A 349 -1.36 -22.11 5.69
C ALA A 349 -1.85 -21.24 6.86
N SER A 350 -1.71 -19.91 6.76
CA SER A 350 -2.29 -18.97 7.73
C SER A 350 -3.81 -19.11 7.83
N TYR A 351 -4.51 -19.22 6.69
CA TYR A 351 -5.97 -19.44 6.65
C TYR A 351 -6.36 -20.68 7.47
N GLY A 352 -5.71 -21.82 7.22
CA GLY A 352 -5.99 -23.07 7.94
C GLY A 352 -5.72 -22.99 9.43
N VAL A 353 -4.60 -22.38 9.83
CA VAL A 353 -4.23 -22.20 11.25
C VAL A 353 -5.19 -21.24 11.96
N THR A 354 -5.50 -20.08 11.38
CA THR A 354 -6.43 -19.11 11.98
C THR A 354 -7.85 -19.69 12.11
N LEU A 355 -8.32 -20.45 11.11
CA LEU A 355 -9.62 -21.12 11.15
C LEU A 355 -9.67 -22.23 12.21
N LEU A 356 -8.59 -22.99 12.38
CA LEU A 356 -8.46 -23.99 13.45
C LEU A 356 -8.48 -23.32 14.83
N CYS A 357 -7.69 -22.25 15.02
CA CYS A 357 -7.67 -21.48 16.27
C CYS A 357 -9.02 -20.82 16.58
N ALA A 358 -9.75 -20.32 15.57
CA ALA A 358 -11.11 -19.81 15.73
C ALA A 358 -12.11 -20.91 16.14
N SER A 359 -11.98 -22.10 15.54
CA SER A 359 -12.81 -23.26 15.87
C SER A 359 -12.55 -23.75 17.30
N ILE A 360 -11.29 -23.80 17.72
CA ILE A 360 -10.87 -24.16 19.09
C ILE A 360 -11.38 -23.13 20.10
N ARG A 361 -11.21 -21.82 19.85
CA ARG A 361 -11.79 -20.74 20.67
C ARG A 361 -13.28 -20.98 20.91
N ARG A 362 -14.05 -21.18 19.84
CA ARG A 362 -15.51 -21.38 19.91
C ARG A 362 -15.89 -22.62 20.73
N LEU A 363 -15.17 -23.73 20.59
CA LEU A 363 -15.43 -24.95 21.36
C LEU A 363 -15.20 -24.74 22.86
N PHE A 364 -14.12 -24.08 23.26
CA PHE A 364 -13.89 -23.76 24.67
C PHE A 364 -14.95 -22.80 25.24
N THR A 365 -15.32 -21.74 24.51
CA THR A 365 -16.41 -20.84 24.95
C THR A 365 -17.74 -21.59 25.12
N GLN A 366 -18.06 -22.53 24.22
CA GLN A 366 -19.29 -23.34 24.28
C GLN A 366 -19.28 -24.36 25.42
N ASN A 367 -18.11 -24.85 25.85
CA ASN A 367 -18.02 -25.74 27.01
C ASN A 367 -18.17 -24.96 28.33
N ASN A 368 -17.46 -23.84 28.48
CA ASN A 368 -17.51 -23.04 29.72
C ASN A 368 -18.93 -22.54 30.04
N ILE A 369 -19.69 -22.09 29.02
CA ILE A 369 -21.09 -21.66 29.20
C ILE A 369 -21.96 -22.79 29.75
N ARG A 370 -21.71 -24.04 29.32
CA ARG A 370 -22.48 -25.23 29.75
C ARG A 370 -22.13 -25.71 31.16
N GLU A 371 -21.05 -25.22 31.77
CA GLU A 371 -20.69 -25.52 33.15
C GLU A 371 -21.33 -24.50 34.11
N ASP A 372 -21.39 -23.21 33.73
CA ASP A 372 -22.11 -22.15 34.47
C ASP A 372 -23.65 -22.25 34.37
N GLU A 373 -24.21 -22.83 33.31
CA GLU A 373 -25.67 -23.08 33.16
C GLU A 373 -26.25 -24.12 34.16
N SER A 374 -25.49 -24.53 35.18
CA SER A 374 -25.89 -25.52 36.20
C SER A 374 -26.67 -24.94 37.40
N HIS A 375 -26.99 -23.64 37.38
CA HIS A 375 -27.83 -22.98 38.40
C HIS A 375 -29.01 -22.22 37.79
N GLU A 376 -30.20 -22.43 38.35
CA GLU A 376 -31.48 -21.96 37.81
C GLU A 376 -31.66 -20.43 37.95
N THR A 377 -32.06 -19.73 36.88
CA THR A 377 -33.32 -18.94 36.89
C THR A 377 -33.71 -18.35 35.51
N ASP A 378 -35.02 -18.34 35.26
CA ASP A 378 -35.78 -17.53 34.28
C ASP A 378 -35.21 -17.27 32.88
N PHE A 379 -35.71 -18.05 31.92
CA PHE A 379 -35.88 -17.62 30.53
C PHE A 379 -36.64 -16.28 30.46
N ARG A 380 -35.93 -15.19 30.15
CA ARG A 380 -36.54 -14.02 29.50
C ARG A 380 -36.22 -14.02 28.02
N GLN A 381 -37.25 -14.23 27.21
CA GLN A 381 -37.21 -13.86 25.80
C GLN A 381 -36.99 -12.34 25.72
N SER A 382 -35.76 -11.91 25.43
CA SER A 382 -35.59 -10.63 24.75
C SER A 382 -35.97 -10.86 23.30
N GLU A 383 -37.12 -10.33 22.90
CA GLU A 383 -37.56 -10.40 21.50
C GLU A 383 -36.49 -9.81 20.58
N SER A 384 -36.29 -10.43 19.42
CA SER A 384 -35.37 -9.93 18.41
C SER A 384 -35.92 -8.63 17.83
N GLY A 385 -35.35 -7.49 18.25
CA GLY A 385 -35.57 -6.21 17.59
C GLY A 385 -35.21 -6.33 16.12
N ASN A 386 -36.21 -6.21 15.25
CA ASN A 386 -36.05 -6.20 13.80
C ASN A 386 -35.48 -4.85 13.32
N ASP A 387 -34.35 -4.43 13.89
CA ASP A 387 -33.53 -3.40 13.27
C ASP A 387 -32.93 -3.98 11.99
N SER A 388 -33.17 -3.29 10.87
CA SER A 388 -32.67 -3.69 9.56
C SER A 388 -31.18 -3.38 9.40
N ALA A 389 -30.36 -4.00 10.23
CA ALA A 389 -28.92 -4.05 10.05
C ALA A 389 -28.64 -4.76 8.72
N THR A 390 -28.27 -3.96 7.70
CA THR A 390 -27.76 -4.48 6.43
C THR A 390 -26.63 -5.45 6.72
N GLN A 391 -26.84 -6.73 6.39
CA GLN A 391 -25.78 -7.73 6.38
C GLN A 391 -24.61 -7.16 5.57
N PRO A 392 -23.36 -7.18 6.09
CA PRO A 392 -22.23 -6.61 5.38
C PRO A 392 -22.11 -7.29 4.01
N THR A 393 -22.08 -6.47 2.95
CA THR A 393 -22.01 -6.94 1.57
C THR A 393 -20.74 -7.76 1.40
N LYS A 394 -20.88 -9.08 1.25
CA LYS A 394 -19.74 -10.00 1.14
C LYS A 394 -18.84 -9.56 -0.01
N LEU A 395 -17.62 -9.16 0.32
CA LEU A 395 -16.62 -8.65 -0.61
C LEU A 395 -16.00 -9.84 -1.34
N LEU A 396 -16.55 -10.16 -2.50
CA LEU A 396 -16.24 -11.35 -3.29
C LEU A 396 -16.06 -10.98 -4.76
N PHE A 397 -15.08 -11.59 -5.42
CA PHE A 397 -14.96 -11.56 -6.89
C PHE A 397 -16.01 -12.49 -7.52
N ILE A 398 -17.28 -12.06 -7.50
CA ILE A 398 -18.42 -12.78 -8.08
C ILE A 398 -18.22 -12.97 -9.60
N ASP A 399 -17.62 -11.98 -10.26
CA ASP A 399 -17.24 -12.00 -11.68
C ASP A 399 -16.22 -13.11 -12.05
N LEU A 400 -15.75 -13.91 -11.08
CA LEU A 400 -14.84 -15.06 -11.25
C LEU A 400 -15.38 -16.35 -10.57
N GLU A 401 -16.65 -16.43 -10.15
CA GLU A 401 -17.08 -17.48 -9.22
C GLU A 401 -16.81 -18.91 -9.73
N GLU A 402 -17.01 -19.18 -11.02
CA GLU A 402 -16.77 -20.49 -11.64
C GLU A 402 -15.27 -20.80 -11.72
N GLU A 403 -14.45 -19.85 -12.17
CA GLU A 403 -12.99 -19.98 -12.27
C GLU A 403 -12.33 -20.22 -10.90
N LEU A 404 -12.90 -19.64 -9.84
CA LEU A 404 -12.42 -19.84 -8.47
C LEU A 404 -12.86 -21.18 -7.85
N ARG A 405 -13.69 -22.00 -8.50
CA ARG A 405 -14.09 -23.30 -7.94
C ARG A 405 -12.90 -24.25 -7.79
N GLU A 406 -12.04 -24.35 -8.80
CA GLU A 406 -10.81 -25.19 -8.74
C GLU A 406 -9.89 -24.82 -7.56
N PHE A 407 -9.90 -23.56 -7.15
CA PHE A 407 -9.06 -23.02 -6.08
C PHE A 407 -9.77 -22.91 -4.71
N THR A 408 -11.09 -23.04 -4.66
CA THR A 408 -11.90 -22.93 -3.43
C THR A 408 -12.59 -24.22 -3.02
N ALA A 409 -12.62 -25.22 -3.92
CA ALA A 409 -12.92 -26.60 -3.61
C ALA A 409 -11.78 -27.18 -2.76
N ILE A 410 -12.08 -27.36 -1.48
CA ILE A 410 -11.41 -28.41 -0.70
C ILE A 410 -12.10 -29.71 -1.10
N ASP A 411 -11.82 -30.15 -2.32
CA ASP A 411 -12.14 -31.53 -2.70
C ASP A 411 -11.33 -32.47 -1.82
N ARG A 412 -11.87 -33.66 -1.60
CA ARG A 412 -11.21 -34.68 -0.78
C ARG A 412 -9.85 -35.09 -1.37
N ASP A 413 -9.68 -34.82 -2.67
CA ASP A 413 -8.56 -35.21 -3.50
C ASP A 413 -7.60 -34.02 -3.79
N THR A 414 -7.81 -32.84 -3.18
CA THR A 414 -6.86 -31.71 -3.32
C THR A 414 -5.48 -32.03 -2.74
N ILE A 415 -5.38 -33.05 -1.86
CA ILE A 415 -4.11 -33.63 -1.40
C ILE A 415 -3.39 -34.34 -2.56
N GLU A 416 -4.10 -34.96 -3.49
CA GLU A 416 -3.52 -35.60 -4.68
C GLU A 416 -3.15 -34.59 -5.76
N ASN A 417 -3.82 -33.45 -5.88
CA ASN A 417 -3.47 -32.41 -6.87
C ASN A 417 -2.09 -31.75 -6.63
N CYS A 418 -1.48 -31.96 -5.46
CA CYS A 418 -0.05 -31.75 -5.24
C CYS A 418 0.83 -32.53 -6.25
N HIS A 419 0.40 -33.71 -6.73
CA HIS A 419 1.10 -34.46 -7.76
C HIS A 419 1.12 -33.76 -9.11
N THR A 420 0.04 -33.08 -9.50
CA THR A 420 -0.03 -32.31 -10.77
C THR A 420 1.02 -31.19 -10.76
N LEU A 421 1.12 -30.44 -9.66
CA LEU A 421 2.11 -29.38 -9.50
C LEU A 421 3.54 -29.93 -9.30
N ALA A 422 3.70 -31.05 -8.61
CA ALA A 422 4.98 -31.75 -8.47
C ALA A 422 5.47 -32.33 -9.81
N HIS A 423 4.56 -32.77 -10.69
CA HIS A 423 4.88 -33.27 -12.03
C HIS A 423 5.44 -32.16 -12.93
N CYS A 424 4.90 -30.94 -12.86
CA CYS A 424 5.47 -29.76 -13.52
C CYS A 424 6.86 -29.41 -12.96
N LYS A 425 7.02 -29.40 -11.62
CA LYS A 425 8.34 -29.18 -10.97
C LYS A 425 9.36 -30.26 -11.36
N TRP A 426 8.96 -31.53 -11.45
CA TRP A 426 9.81 -32.65 -11.83
C TRP A 426 10.23 -32.59 -13.31
N LYS A 427 9.30 -32.28 -14.22
CA LYS A 427 9.60 -32.04 -15.64
C LYS A 427 10.59 -30.89 -15.83
N ALA A 428 10.40 -29.77 -15.12
CA ALA A 428 11.33 -28.65 -15.16
C ALA A 428 12.73 -29.05 -14.65
N TYR A 429 12.79 -29.79 -13.54
CA TYR A 429 14.05 -30.27 -12.95
C TYR A 429 14.83 -31.22 -13.88
N GLU A 430 14.17 -32.23 -14.47
CA GLU A 430 14.85 -33.14 -15.42
C GLU A 430 15.27 -32.42 -16.71
N SER A 431 14.49 -31.44 -17.21
CA SER A 431 14.91 -30.60 -18.34
C SER A 431 16.17 -29.80 -18.05
N ILE A 432 16.26 -29.16 -16.87
CA ILE A 432 17.46 -28.43 -16.42
C ILE A 432 18.65 -29.39 -16.28
N LYS A 433 18.43 -30.57 -15.70
CA LYS A 433 19.45 -31.61 -15.50
C LYS A 433 19.97 -32.21 -16.82
N LEU A 434 19.10 -32.36 -17.83
CA LEU A 434 19.47 -32.72 -19.20
C LEU A 434 20.28 -31.62 -19.90
N PHE A 435 19.89 -30.35 -19.74
CA PHE A 435 20.63 -29.21 -20.27
C PHE A 435 22.03 -29.09 -19.67
N LEU A 436 22.16 -29.23 -18.34
CA LEU A 436 23.45 -29.22 -17.64
C LEU A 436 24.35 -30.39 -18.08
N LYS A 437 23.80 -31.60 -18.25
CA LYS A 437 24.56 -32.73 -18.83
C LYS A 437 25.07 -32.46 -20.25
N ARG A 438 24.32 -31.73 -21.07
CA ARG A 438 24.72 -31.34 -22.44
C ARG A 438 25.73 -30.18 -22.51
N LYS A 439 26.07 -29.55 -21.37
CA LYS A 439 27.15 -28.56 -21.23
C LYS A 439 28.40 -29.11 -20.51
N ALA A 440 28.39 -30.39 -20.14
CA ALA A 440 29.48 -31.07 -19.43
C ALA A 440 30.19 -32.13 -20.29
N ILE A 441 30.03 -32.01 -21.62
CA ILE A 441 30.66 -32.79 -22.70
C ILE A 441 31.09 -31.77 -23.76
#